data_AF-A0A5P9EYX4-F1
#
_entry.id   AF-A0A5P9EYX4-F1
#
_cell.length_a   1.000
_cell.length_b   1.000
_cell.length_c   1.000
_cell.angle_alpha   90.00
_cell.angle_beta   90.00
_cell.angle_gamma   90.00
#
_symmetry.space_group_name_H-M   'P 1'
#
loop_
_entity.id
_entity.type
_entity.pdbx_description
1 polymer ?
#
loop_
_entity_poly.entity_id
_entity_poly.type
_entity_poly.pdbx_seq_one_letter_code
_entity_poly.pdbx_strand_id
1 'polypeptide(L)' 'MAIGALAAFTSPNGEVWKDIVRIALSFIAIGGPCVAIWLFFGIGLKRFQTESNHLRRFNILMGLLLAASVVPLGLEGLY' A
#
# COMPACT_ATOMS: atom_id res chain seq x y z
N MET A 1 9.75 -1.46 -3.18
CA MET A 1 8.86 -2.34 -3.96
C MET A 1 9.41 -2.60 -5.36
N ALA A 2 9.40 -1.64 -6.29
CA ALA A 2 9.82 -1.87 -7.69
C ALA A 2 11.27 -2.37 -7.84
N ILE A 3 12.23 -1.76 -7.14
CA ILE A 3 13.64 -2.18 -7.16
C ILE A 3 13.81 -3.62 -6.65
N GLY A 4 13.04 -4.01 -5.61
CA GLY A 4 13.05 -5.38 -5.10
C GLY A 4 12.45 -6.40 -6.07
N ALA A 5 11.41 -6.02 -6.82
CA ALA A 5 10.83 -6.87 -7.85
C ALA A 5 11.80 -7.08 -9.02
N LEU A 6 12.49 -6.03 -9.46
CA LEU A 6 13.56 -6.15 -10.45
C LEU A 6 14.68 -7.08 -9.96
N ALA A 7 15.13 -6.89 -8.71
CA ALA A 7 16.16 -7.74 -8.11
C ALA A 7 15.75 -9.23 -8.00
N ALA A 8 14.46 -9.51 -7.77
CA ALA A 8 13.95 -10.87 -7.63
C ALA A 8 13.62 -11.58 -8.96
N PHE A 9 13.25 -10.83 -10.00
CA PHE A 9 12.65 -11.39 -11.22
C PHE A 9 13.39 -11.07 -12.52
N THR A 10 14.49 -10.31 -12.49
CA THR A 10 15.34 -10.10 -13.67
C THR A 10 16.34 -11.24 -13.85
N SER A 11 16.34 -11.89 -15.02
CA SER A 11 17.27 -12.99 -15.32
C SER A 11 18.67 -12.48 -15.74
N PRO A 12 19.77 -12.97 -15.12
CA PRO A 12 21.13 -12.50 -15.44
C PRO A 12 21.63 -12.85 -16.85
N ASN A 13 21.18 -13.99 -17.41
CA ASN A 13 21.57 -14.47 -18.73
C ASN A 13 20.53 -14.18 -19.83
N GLY A 14 19.46 -13.44 -19.51
CA GLY A 14 18.35 -13.16 -20.41
C GLY A 14 18.35 -11.74 -20.98
N GLU A 15 17.32 -11.41 -21.76
CA GLU A 15 17.07 -10.05 -22.21
C GLU A 15 16.49 -9.19 -21.08
N VAL A 16 17.37 -8.65 -20.25
CA VAL A 16 17.05 -7.80 -19.08
C VAL A 16 16.04 -6.69 -19.41
N TRP A 17 16.14 -6.08 -20.59
CA TRP A 17 15.21 -5.02 -21.02
C TRP A 17 13.76 -5.51 -21.12
N LYS A 18 13.54 -6.74 -21.62
CA LYS A 18 12.19 -7.33 -21.71
C LYS A 18 11.61 -7.60 -20.33
N ASP A 19 12.42 -8.06 -19.38
CA ASP A 19 11.97 -8.32 -17.99
C ASP A 19 11.58 -7.02 -17.29
N ILE A 20 12.39 -5.97 -17.42
CA ILE A 20 12.10 -4.64 -16.86
C ILE A 20 10.77 -4.10 -17.41
N VAL A 21 10.57 -4.16 -18.72
CA VAL A 21 9.33 -3.67 -19.36
C VAL A 21 8.12 -4.46 -18.87
N ARG A 22 8.22 -5.79 -18.76
CA ARG A 22 7.13 -6.64 -18.23
C ARG A 22 6.77 -6.26 -16.80
N ILE A 23 7.76 -6.15 -15.93
CA ILE A 23 7.55 -5.80 -14.52
C ILE A 23 6.93 -4.39 -14.41
N ALA A 24 7.45 -3.42 -15.17
CA ALA A 24 6.90 -2.06 -15.19
C ALA A 24 5.43 -2.05 -15.64
N LEU A 25 5.09 -2.78 -16.70
CA LEU A 25 3.71 -2.90 -17.19
C LEU A 25 2.80 -3.54 -16.14
N SER A 26 3.23 -4.58 -15.44
CA SER A 26 2.45 -5.19 -14.36
C SER A 26 2.18 -4.20 -13.23
N PHE A 27 3.18 -3.42 -12.82
CA PHE A 27 3.03 -2.40 -11.79
C PHE A 27 2.06 -1.29 -12.21
N ILE A 28 2.08 -0.87 -13.48
CA ILE A 28 1.14 0.15 -13.97
C ILE A 28 -0.27 -0.44 -14.07
N ALA A 29 -0.41 -1.63 -14.66
CA ALA A 29 -1.70 -2.27 -14.91
C ALA A 29 -2.44 -2.63 -13.61
N ILE A 30 -1.72 -2.94 -12.52
CA ILE A 30 -2.33 -3.31 -11.24
C ILE A 30 -2.25 -2.16 -10.24
N GLY A 31 -1.07 -1.55 -10.10
CA GLY A 31 -0.82 -0.46 -9.16
C GLY A 31 -1.58 0.81 -9.54
N GLY A 32 -1.69 1.13 -10.83
CA GLY A 32 -2.48 2.26 -11.33
C GLY A 32 -3.95 2.21 -10.86
N PRO A 33 -4.73 1.18 -11.22
CA PRO A 33 -6.12 1.08 -10.78
C PRO A 33 -6.23 0.91 -9.26
N CYS A 34 -5.30 0.23 -8.60
CA CYS A 34 -5.28 0.12 -7.14
C CYS A 34 -5.19 1.49 -6.46
N VAL A 35 -4.22 2.32 -6.85
CA VAL A 35 -4.04 3.68 -6.32
C VAL A 35 -5.23 4.56 -6.70
N ALA A 36 -5.77 4.42 -7.91
CA ALA A 36 -6.95 5.18 -8.32
C ALA A 36 -8.17 4.86 -7.44
N ILE A 37 -8.48 3.56 -7.23
CA ILE A 37 -9.55 3.12 -6.33
C ILE A 37 -9.33 3.69 -4.92
N TRP A 38 -8.11 3.57 -4.40
CA TRP A 38 -7.78 4.11 -3.08
C TRP A 38 -7.99 5.63 -3.01
N LEU A 39 -7.60 6.37 -4.05
CA LEU A 39 -7.81 7.81 -4.14
C LEU A 39 -9.31 8.17 -4.16
N PHE A 40 -10.11 7.45 -4.94
CA PHE A 40 -11.58 7.64 -4.98
C PHE A 40 -12.22 7.38 -3.61
N PHE A 41 -11.81 6.31 -2.92
CA PHE A 41 -12.24 6.06 -1.55
C PHE A 41 -11.84 7.20 -0.61
N GLY A 42 -10.60 7.70 -0.70
CA GLY A 42 -10.13 8.84 0.10
C GLY A 42 -10.94 10.12 -0.16
N ILE A 43 -11.29 10.40 -1.42
CA ILE A 43 -12.15 11.53 -1.81
C ILE A 43 -13.57 11.36 -1.24
N GLY A 44 -14.15 10.17 -1.34
CA GLY A 44 -15.46 9.86 -0.77
C GLY A 44 -15.46 10.01 0.75
N LEU A 45 -14.40 9.57 1.41
CA LEU A 45 -14.23 9.69 2.86
C LEU A 45 -14.09 11.14 3.31
N LYS A 46 -13.45 12.00 2.50
CA LYS A 46 -13.35 13.45 2.75
C LYS A 46 -14.73 14.12 2.80
N ARG A 47 -15.68 13.70 1.95
CA ARG A 47 -17.06 14.21 1.95
C ARG A 47 -17.85 13.79 3.19
N PHE A 48 -17.51 12.64 3.79
CA PHE A 48 -18.16 12.13 5.00
C PHE A 48 -17.60 12.75 6.30
N GLN A 49 -16.46 13.44 6.21
CA GLN A 49 -15.68 13.96 7.34
C GLN A 49 -15.75 15.49 7.50
N THR A 50 -16.81 16.13 7.02
CA THR A 50 -17.04 17.57 7.24
C THR A 50 -17.54 17.89 8.65
N GLU A 51 -17.99 16.89 9.40
CA GLU A 51 -18.41 17.00 10.80
C GLU A 51 -17.25 16.63 11.75
N SER A 52 -16.92 17.53 12.68
CA SER A 52 -15.78 17.38 13.62
C SER A 52 -15.83 16.07 14.43
N ASN A 53 -17.04 15.56 14.69
CA ASN A 53 -17.26 14.35 15.45
C ASN A 53 -16.94 13.06 14.64
N HIS A 54 -17.08 13.09 13.31
CA HIS A 54 -16.71 11.97 12.43
C HIS A 54 -15.19 11.84 12.28
N LEU A 55 -14.47 12.96 12.19
CA LEU A 55 -13.01 13.00 12.17
C LEU A 55 -12.38 12.36 13.42
N ARG A 56 -12.93 12.66 14.59
CA ARG A 56 -12.43 12.10 15.85
C ARG A 56 -12.61 10.58 15.91
N ARG A 57 -13.78 10.06 15.50
CA ARG A 57 -14.04 8.62 15.46
C ARG A 57 -13.14 7.92 14.44
N PHE A 58 -12.96 8.50 13.25
CA PHE A 58 -12.09 7.94 12.22
C PHE A 58 -10.63 7.85 12.69
N ASN A 59 -10.12 8.91 13.32
CA ASN A 59 -8.75 8.93 13.82
C ASN A 59 -8.51 7.91 14.95
N ILE A 60 -9.48 7.75 15.86
CA ILE A 60 -9.43 6.72 16.91
C ILE A 60 -9.43 5.32 16.28
N LEU A 61 -10.29 5.07 15.30
CA LEU A 61 -10.40 3.77 14.64
C LEU A 61 -9.08 3.42 13.91
N MET A 62 -8.53 4.36 13.14
CA MET A 62 -7.24 4.19 12.46
C MET A 62 -6.10 3.95 13.46
N GLY A 63 -6.08 4.69 14.57
CA GLY A 63 -5.09 4.49 15.64
C GLY A 63 -5.20 3.12 16.30
N LEU A 64 -6.41 2.62 16.54
CA LEU A 64 -6.64 1.27 17.06
C LEU A 64 -6.21 0.20 16.06
N LEU A 65 -6.53 0.33 14.76
CA LEU A 65 -6.05 -0.59 13.73
C LEU A 65 -4.52 -0.59 13.64
N LEU A 66 -3.88 0.58 13.75
CA LEU A 66 -2.43 0.69 13.74
C LEU A 66 -1.81 0.01 14.96
N ALA A 67 -2.35 0.27 16.15
CA ALA A 67 -1.91 -0.37 17.38
C ALA A 67 -2.08 -1.89 17.29
N ALA A 68 -3.22 -2.39 16.82
CA ALA A 68 -3.47 -3.82 16.64
C ALA A 68 -2.51 -4.48 15.63
N SER A 69 -2.05 -3.75 14.61
CA SER A 69 -1.05 -4.23 13.64
C SER A 69 0.36 -4.30 14.22
N VAL A 70 0.74 -3.33 15.06
CA VAL A 70 2.13 -3.19 15.58
C VAL A 70 2.36 -3.89 16.92
N VAL A 71 1.37 -3.92 17.81
CA VAL A 71 1.47 -4.54 19.14
C VAL A 71 1.94 -6.01 19.09
N PRO A 72 1.44 -6.88 18.18
CA PRO A 72 1.90 -8.27 18.09
C PRO A 72 3.40 -8.37 17.76
N LEU A 73 3.87 -7.56 16.83
CA LEU A 73 5.28 -7.52 16.41
C LEU A 73 6.20 -7.06 17.56
N GLY A 74 5.73 -6.09 18.36
CA GLY A 74 6.47 -5.63 19.54
C GLY A 74 6.51 -6.65 20.68
N LEU A 75 5.45 -7.46 20.84
CA LEU A 75 5.42 -8.54 21.82
C LEU A 75 6.30 -9.72 21.39
N GLU A 76 6.30 -10.09 20.11
CA GLU A 76 7.17 -11.14 19.56
C GLU A 76 8.67 -10.77 19.64
N GLY A 77 9.03 -9.49 19.51
CA GLY A 77 10.42 -9.04 19.66
C GLY A 77 10.94 -8.96 21.11
N LEU A 78 10.08 -9.17 22.11
CA LEU A 78 10.42 -9.12 23.53
C LEU A 78 10.53 -10.51 24.20
N TYR A 79 10.22 -11.59 23.46
CA TYR A 79 10.40 -12.99 23.88
C TYR A 79 11.55 -13.64 23.09
#